data_AF-A0A212ARF3-F1
#
_entry.id   AF-A0A212ARF3-F1
#
_cell.length_a   1.000
_cell.length_b   1.000
_cell.length_c   1.000
_cell.angle_alpha   90.00
_cell.angle_beta   90.00
_cell.angle_gamma   90.00
#
_symmetry.space_group_name_H-M   'P 1'
#
loop_
_entity.id
_entity.type
_entity.pdbx_description
1 polymer ?
#
loop_
_entity_poly.entity_id
_entity_poly.type
_entity_poly.pdbx_seq_one_letter_code
_entity_poly.pdbx_strand_id
1 'polypeptide(L)'
;MRLQRVPEMIRSRLPAFAILATAVMAGPLSAETLRGTVTYRERMALPPGAEVEVKLLDVSRADAPATILAETTLRPDHAAPFPFALEYDAAAIAQGHSYALQARITAGERLLFITTTRHPAFENPAGQAEIVVERVTTPAATPTTTPAATPTGTWRLESVGDQPAEEGVQAVIEIAADGTLSGSGGCNMITGKARIEGEHIDFGRIASTMMACPPLAIEQERALFHALAAARRWQSDPTGQVLVLLDEAGAGIAAFRATER
;
A
#
# COMPACT_ATOMS: atom_id res chain seq x y z
N MET A 1 66.88 56.84 -22.27
CA MET A 1 67.01 56.88 -20.80
C MET A 1 66.00 55.91 -20.21
N ARG A 2 66.48 54.80 -19.64
CA ARG A 2 65.88 53.84 -18.67
C ARG A 2 64.35 53.91 -18.34
N LEU A 3 63.62 52.79 -18.50
CA LEU A 3 63.10 51.87 -17.45
C LEU A 3 61.77 51.15 -17.81
N GLN A 4 61.77 49.81 -17.59
CA GLN A 4 60.70 48.93 -17.04
C GLN A 4 59.36 48.79 -17.80
N ARG A 5 58.61 47.67 -17.82
CA ARG A 5 58.55 46.37 -17.10
C ARG A 5 57.60 45.45 -17.91
N VAL A 6 57.79 44.12 -17.83
CA VAL A 6 56.85 43.05 -18.29
C VAL A 6 55.74 42.85 -17.22
N PRO A 7 54.52 42.32 -17.52
CA PRO A 7 54.22 40.85 -17.51
C PRO A 7 53.21 40.42 -18.63
N GLU A 8 53.39 39.28 -19.32
CA GLU A 8 53.01 37.88 -19.03
C GLU A 8 51.55 37.44 -19.34
N MET A 9 51.47 36.34 -20.12
CA MET A 9 50.50 35.21 -20.09
C MET A 9 49.02 35.48 -20.45
N ILE A 10 48.28 34.67 -21.24
CA ILE A 10 48.18 33.19 -21.29
C ILE A 10 47.78 32.76 -22.72
N ARG A 11 48.55 31.86 -23.37
CA ARG A 11 48.12 31.12 -24.58
C ARG A 11 47.83 29.68 -24.16
N SER A 12 46.54 29.30 -24.17
CA SER A 12 46.08 27.94 -23.90
C SER A 12 46.51 26.99 -25.03
N ARG A 13 47.18 25.88 -24.66
CA ARG A 13 47.49 24.74 -25.53
C ARG A 13 46.51 23.61 -25.19
N LEU A 14 45.78 23.12 -26.18
CA LEU A 14 45.00 21.87 -26.07
C LEU A 14 45.94 20.65 -26.16
N PRO A 15 45.83 19.63 -25.28
CA PRO A 15 46.44 18.33 -25.50
C PRO A 15 45.46 17.38 -26.22
N ALA A 16 45.94 16.69 -27.25
CA ALA A 16 45.26 15.58 -27.89
C ALA A 16 45.37 14.33 -27.00
N PHE A 17 44.24 13.85 -26.48
CA PHE A 17 44.16 12.59 -25.74
C PHE A 17 43.85 11.44 -26.72
N ALA A 18 44.77 10.48 -26.81
CA ALA A 18 44.56 9.23 -27.54
C ALA A 18 43.63 8.32 -26.72
N ILE A 19 42.50 7.93 -27.32
CA ILE A 19 41.54 7.00 -26.72
C ILE A 19 42.04 5.57 -26.98
N LEU A 20 42.49 4.90 -25.92
CA LEU A 20 42.79 3.48 -25.93
C LEU A 20 41.47 2.71 -25.78
N ALA A 21 40.99 2.08 -26.84
CA ALA A 21 39.80 1.22 -26.79
C ALA A 21 40.13 -0.08 -26.05
N THR A 22 39.74 -0.18 -24.79
CA THR A 22 39.69 -1.46 -24.07
C THR A 22 38.55 -2.30 -24.63
N ALA A 23 38.90 -3.33 -25.42
CA ALA A 23 37.96 -4.37 -25.79
C ALA A 23 37.55 -5.14 -24.52
N VAL A 24 36.29 -4.97 -24.09
CA VAL A 24 35.67 -5.84 -23.11
C VAL A 24 35.45 -7.18 -23.81
N MET A 25 36.24 -8.19 -23.43
CA MET A 25 36.01 -9.57 -23.84
C MET A 25 34.78 -10.05 -23.06
N ALA A 26 33.60 -10.00 -23.69
CA ALA A 26 32.45 -10.74 -23.24
C ALA A 26 32.81 -12.23 -23.37
N GLY A 27 33.01 -12.91 -22.24
CA GLY A 27 33.12 -14.37 -22.22
C GLY A 27 31.84 -14.98 -22.84
N PRO A 28 31.89 -16.23 -23.33
CA PRO A 28 30.70 -16.87 -23.85
C PRO A 28 29.64 -16.90 -22.74
N LEU A 29 28.49 -16.27 -23.01
CA LEU A 29 27.29 -16.49 -22.21
C LEU A 29 26.93 -17.97 -22.38
N SER A 30 27.22 -18.79 -21.38
CA SER A 30 26.76 -20.18 -21.33
C SER A 30 25.28 -20.14 -20.97
N ALA A 31 24.46 -19.67 -21.91
CA ALA A 31 23.02 -19.59 -21.76
C ALA A 31 22.44 -21.01 -21.82
N GLU A 32 21.91 -21.47 -20.70
CA GLU A 32 21.16 -22.72 -20.63
C GLU A 32 19.67 -22.38 -20.50
N THR A 33 18.80 -23.27 -20.99
CA THR A 33 17.36 -23.07 -20.96
C THR A 33 16.72 -24.01 -19.95
N LEU A 34 16.14 -23.44 -18.90
CA LEU A 34 15.29 -24.16 -17.97
C LEU A 34 13.86 -24.19 -18.52
N ARG A 35 13.31 -25.40 -18.70
CA ARG A 35 11.96 -25.62 -19.22
C ARG A 35 11.04 -26.13 -18.12
N GLY A 36 9.79 -25.74 -18.18
CA GLY A 36 8.80 -26.18 -17.22
C GLY A 36 7.39 -25.75 -17.57
N THR A 37 6.46 -26.03 -16.66
CA THR A 37 5.06 -25.64 -16.78
C THR A 37 4.61 -24.87 -15.55
N VAL A 38 3.79 -23.85 -15.77
CA VAL A 38 3.03 -23.17 -14.72
C VAL A 38 1.60 -23.68 -14.73
N THR A 39 1.13 -24.20 -13.60
CA THR A 39 -0.24 -24.68 -13.40
C THR A 39 -0.92 -23.91 -12.27
N TYR A 40 -2.24 -23.89 -12.26
CA TYR A 40 -3.04 -23.40 -11.13
C TYR A 40 -4.25 -24.32 -10.91
N ARG A 41 -4.77 -24.36 -9.68
CA ARG A 41 -5.71 -25.41 -9.25
C ARG A 41 -7.17 -25.06 -9.57
N GLU A 42 -7.47 -23.78 -9.75
CA GLU A 42 -8.81 -23.27 -9.98
C GLU A 42 -9.28 -23.55 -11.41
N ARG A 43 -10.51 -24.05 -11.56
CA ARG A 43 -11.14 -24.29 -12.87
C ARG A 43 -11.73 -23.01 -13.45
N MET A 44 -10.91 -21.99 -13.62
CA MET A 44 -11.32 -20.70 -14.21
C MET A 44 -10.42 -20.33 -15.38
N ALA A 45 -10.96 -19.66 -16.40
CA ALA A 45 -10.15 -19.05 -17.44
C ALA A 45 -9.46 -17.79 -16.89
N LEU A 46 -8.22 -17.55 -17.31
CA LEU A 46 -7.56 -16.27 -17.05
C LEU A 46 -8.28 -15.14 -17.81
N PRO A 47 -8.40 -13.94 -17.25
CA PRO A 47 -8.89 -12.77 -17.98
C PRO A 47 -8.04 -12.49 -19.23
N PRO A 48 -8.61 -11.87 -20.28
CA PRO A 48 -7.85 -11.46 -21.44
C PRO A 48 -6.78 -10.44 -21.06
N GLY A 49 -5.57 -10.58 -21.63
CA GLY A 49 -4.43 -9.72 -21.30
C GLY A 49 -3.75 -10.08 -19.98
N ALA A 50 -3.99 -11.28 -19.45
CA ALA A 50 -3.17 -11.79 -18.36
C ALA A 50 -1.72 -12.00 -18.82
N GLU A 51 -0.76 -11.73 -17.94
CA GLU A 51 0.66 -11.98 -18.15
C GLU A 51 1.17 -12.92 -17.05
N VAL A 52 1.97 -13.91 -17.43
CA VAL A 52 2.60 -14.88 -16.52
C VAL A 52 4.10 -14.58 -16.50
N GLU A 53 4.62 -14.19 -15.36
CA GLU A 53 6.03 -13.89 -15.16
C GLU A 53 6.66 -15.00 -14.33
N VAL A 54 7.79 -15.53 -14.79
CA VAL A 54 8.55 -16.60 -14.14
C VAL A 54 9.97 -16.11 -13.90
N LYS A 55 10.47 -16.24 -12.67
CA LYS A 55 11.81 -15.85 -12.24
C LYS A 55 12.58 -17.03 -11.68
N LEU A 56 13.86 -17.10 -12.00
CA LEU A 56 14.84 -17.94 -11.32
C LEU A 56 15.58 -17.11 -10.27
N LEU A 57 15.56 -17.60 -9.02
CA LEU A 57 16.09 -16.90 -7.87
C LEU A 57 17.16 -17.75 -7.17
N ASP A 58 18.26 -17.11 -6.75
CA ASP A 58 19.17 -17.66 -5.74
C ASP A 58 18.61 -17.35 -4.35
N VAL A 59 18.21 -18.40 -3.63
CA VAL A 59 17.65 -18.36 -2.28
C VAL A 59 18.59 -19.02 -1.25
N SER A 60 19.88 -19.10 -1.55
CA SER A 60 20.88 -19.73 -0.67
C SER A 60 21.06 -18.99 0.66
N ARG A 61 20.69 -17.72 0.71
CA ARG A 61 20.72 -16.89 1.92
C ARG A 61 19.31 -16.77 2.47
N ALA A 62 19.07 -17.30 3.67
CA ALA A 62 17.76 -17.24 4.32
C ALA A 62 17.35 -15.80 4.73
N ASP A 63 18.33 -14.96 5.13
CA ASP A 63 18.09 -13.63 5.71
C ASP A 63 18.35 -12.47 4.74
N ALA A 64 18.52 -12.74 3.46
CA ALA A 64 18.78 -11.73 2.44
C ALA A 64 17.74 -11.81 1.31
N PRO A 65 17.41 -10.68 0.65
CA PRO A 65 16.55 -10.72 -0.52
C PRO A 65 17.16 -11.64 -1.59
N ALA A 66 16.32 -12.50 -2.15
CA ALA A 66 16.74 -13.45 -3.18
C ALA A 66 17.27 -12.71 -4.42
N THR A 67 18.36 -13.20 -4.99
CA THR A 67 18.95 -12.59 -6.19
C THR A 67 18.29 -13.15 -7.43
N ILE A 68 17.79 -12.29 -8.31
CA ILE A 68 17.18 -12.71 -9.59
C ILE A 68 18.30 -13.05 -10.57
N LEU A 69 18.31 -14.29 -11.07
CA LEU A 69 19.28 -14.78 -12.05
C LEU A 69 18.73 -14.75 -13.47
N ALA A 70 17.42 -14.94 -13.63
CA ALA A 70 16.74 -14.88 -14.91
C ALA A 70 15.25 -14.57 -14.71
N GLU A 71 14.62 -13.98 -15.72
CA GLU A 71 13.20 -13.67 -15.76
C GLU A 71 12.65 -13.85 -17.17
N THR A 72 11.42 -14.34 -17.28
CA THR A 72 10.68 -14.42 -18.54
C THR A 72 9.21 -14.09 -18.32
N THR A 73 8.59 -13.47 -19.31
CA THR A 73 7.18 -13.09 -19.28
C THR A 73 6.45 -13.71 -20.46
N LEU A 74 5.34 -14.36 -20.19
CA LEU A 74 4.51 -15.09 -21.15
C LEU A 74 3.11 -14.48 -21.16
N ARG A 75 2.48 -14.48 -22.33
CA ARG A 75 1.07 -14.09 -22.49
C ARG A 75 0.25 -15.33 -22.82
N PRO A 76 -0.43 -15.95 -21.84
CA PRO A 76 -1.22 -17.15 -22.09
C PRO A 76 -2.39 -16.86 -23.04
N ASP A 77 -2.57 -17.73 -24.03
CA ASP A 77 -3.65 -17.74 -25.01
C ASP A 77 -4.63 -18.92 -24.81
N HIS A 78 -4.29 -19.87 -23.94
CA HIS A 78 -5.11 -21.01 -23.55
C HIS A 78 -5.23 -21.11 -22.02
N ALA A 79 -5.95 -22.11 -21.50
CA ALA A 79 -5.95 -22.41 -20.06
C ALA A 79 -4.69 -23.20 -19.67
N ALA A 80 -4.30 -23.18 -18.40
CA ALA A 80 -3.14 -23.94 -17.90
C ALA A 80 -3.20 -25.43 -18.31
N PRO A 81 -2.05 -26.10 -18.52
CA PRO A 81 -0.68 -25.70 -18.16
C PRO A 81 -0.02 -24.69 -19.12
N PHE A 82 0.74 -23.74 -18.59
CA PHE A 82 1.52 -22.76 -19.37
C PHE A 82 2.98 -23.20 -19.50
N PRO A 83 3.44 -23.65 -20.67
CA PRO A 83 4.85 -23.99 -20.85
C PRO A 83 5.70 -22.73 -20.83
N PHE A 84 6.82 -22.76 -20.11
CA PHE A 84 7.82 -21.69 -20.13
C PHE A 84 9.20 -22.20 -20.53
N ALA A 85 9.99 -21.30 -21.10
CA ALA A 85 11.41 -21.47 -21.35
C ALA A 85 12.12 -20.25 -20.77
N LEU A 86 13.02 -20.50 -19.82
CA LEU A 86 13.75 -19.47 -19.10
C LEU A 86 15.24 -19.62 -19.40
N GLU A 87 15.81 -18.63 -20.08
CA GLU A 87 17.24 -18.59 -20.37
C GLU A 87 18.00 -18.02 -19.16
N TYR A 88 19.04 -18.72 -18.72
CA TYR A 88 19.86 -18.32 -17.58
C TYR A 88 21.34 -18.57 -17.86
N ASP A 89 22.22 -17.84 -17.17
CA ASP A 89 23.66 -18.06 -17.26
C ASP A 89 24.08 -19.24 -16.38
N ALA A 90 24.57 -20.32 -16.98
CA ALA A 90 25.06 -21.50 -16.28
C ALA A 90 26.23 -21.17 -15.33
N ALA A 91 27.02 -20.13 -15.62
CA ALA A 91 28.10 -19.70 -14.73
C ALA A 91 27.59 -19.08 -13.42
N ALA A 92 26.33 -18.63 -13.37
CA ALA A 92 25.70 -18.12 -12.17
C ALA A 92 25.23 -19.24 -11.22
N ILE A 93 25.26 -20.50 -11.66
CA ILE A 93 24.85 -21.66 -10.87
C ILE A 93 26.07 -22.24 -10.14
N ALA A 94 26.14 -21.97 -8.83
CA ALA A 94 27.16 -22.45 -7.92
C ALA A 94 26.74 -23.75 -7.22
N GLN A 95 27.71 -24.62 -6.98
CA GLN A 95 27.48 -25.86 -6.25
C GLN A 95 27.17 -25.58 -4.77
N GLY A 96 26.18 -26.28 -4.20
CA GLY A 96 25.76 -26.11 -2.81
C GLY A 96 24.80 -24.92 -2.57
N HIS A 97 24.49 -24.15 -3.61
CA HIS A 97 23.47 -23.11 -3.58
C HIS A 97 22.07 -23.71 -3.77
N SER A 98 21.06 -22.99 -3.30
CA SER A 98 19.65 -23.32 -3.43
C SER A 98 18.97 -22.37 -4.41
N TYR A 99 18.40 -22.94 -5.48
CA TYR A 99 17.70 -22.18 -6.52
C TYR A 99 16.21 -22.46 -6.49
N ALA A 100 15.41 -21.41 -6.56
CA ALA A 100 13.96 -21.49 -6.56
C ALA A 100 13.36 -20.77 -7.75
N LEU A 101 12.25 -21.30 -8.23
CA LEU A 101 11.40 -20.67 -9.23
C LEU A 101 10.26 -19.94 -8.53
N GLN A 102 10.03 -18.70 -8.97
CA GLN A 102 8.89 -17.91 -8.56
C GLN A 102 8.08 -17.59 -9.81
N ALA A 103 6.76 -17.78 -9.75
CA ALA A 103 5.87 -17.34 -10.81
C ALA A 103 4.75 -16.47 -10.26
N ARG A 104 4.34 -15.50 -11.05
CA ARG A 104 3.16 -14.68 -10.79
C ARG A 104 2.35 -14.48 -12.04
N ILE A 105 1.04 -14.39 -11.88
CA ILE A 105 0.09 -14.09 -12.97
C ILE A 105 -0.59 -12.77 -12.65
N THR A 106 -0.49 -11.80 -13.53
CA THR A 106 -1.13 -10.48 -13.41
C THR A 106 -2.16 -10.28 -14.51
N ALA A 107 -3.14 -9.40 -14.29
CA ALA A 107 -3.99 -8.86 -15.34
C ALA A 107 -4.06 -7.34 -15.16
N GLY A 108 -3.43 -6.60 -16.08
CA GLY A 108 -3.13 -5.18 -15.87
C GLY A 108 -2.24 -4.99 -14.63
N GLU A 109 -2.65 -4.13 -13.71
CA GLU A 109 -1.91 -3.87 -12.46
C GLU A 109 -2.26 -4.84 -11.31
N ARG A 110 -3.18 -5.78 -11.54
CA ARG A 110 -3.70 -6.66 -10.50
C ARG A 110 -3.01 -8.02 -10.51
N LEU A 111 -2.40 -8.39 -9.40
CA LEU A 111 -1.87 -9.74 -9.16
C LEU A 111 -3.02 -10.73 -8.92
N LEU A 112 -3.07 -11.81 -9.71
CA LEU A 112 -4.11 -12.83 -9.68
C LEU A 112 -3.63 -14.13 -9.03
N PHE A 113 -2.42 -14.57 -9.35
CA PHE A 113 -1.84 -15.81 -8.82
C PHE A 113 -0.35 -15.61 -8.51
N ILE A 114 0.17 -16.29 -7.49
CA ILE A 114 1.59 -16.27 -7.11
C ILE A 114 2.00 -17.63 -6.55
N THR A 115 3.27 -17.99 -6.70
CA THR A 115 3.86 -19.13 -5.98
C THR A 115 3.98 -18.80 -4.49
N THR A 116 3.34 -19.58 -3.63
CA THR A 116 3.38 -19.46 -2.15
C THR A 116 4.33 -20.48 -1.51
N THR A 117 4.71 -21.52 -2.25
CA THR A 117 5.63 -22.57 -1.80
C THR A 117 6.94 -22.53 -2.59
N ARG A 118 7.99 -23.15 -2.04
CA ARG A 118 9.28 -23.24 -2.73
C ARG A 118 9.17 -24.25 -3.88
N HIS A 119 9.41 -23.78 -5.10
CA HIS A 119 9.58 -24.64 -6.28
C HIS A 119 11.06 -24.73 -6.63
N PRO A 120 11.77 -25.83 -6.31
CA PRO A 120 13.19 -25.94 -6.67
C PRO A 120 13.39 -25.96 -8.18
N ALA A 121 14.38 -25.22 -8.67
CA ALA A 121 14.63 -25.09 -10.11
C ALA A 121 15.23 -26.36 -10.75
N PHE A 122 16.06 -27.10 -10.00
CA PHE A 122 16.92 -28.17 -10.54
C PHE A 122 16.79 -29.53 -9.84
N GLU A 123 15.86 -29.68 -8.89
CA GLU A 123 15.71 -30.92 -8.11
C GLU A 123 14.80 -31.96 -8.78
N ASN A 124 14.11 -31.61 -9.88
CA ASN A 124 13.20 -32.55 -10.54
C ASN A 124 13.96 -33.55 -11.44
N PRO A 125 13.90 -34.88 -11.16
CA PRO A 125 14.58 -35.90 -11.96
C PRO A 125 14.08 -36.00 -13.41
N ALA A 126 12.91 -35.44 -13.74
CA ALA A 126 12.38 -35.39 -15.10
C ALA A 126 12.96 -34.25 -15.97
N GLY A 127 13.81 -33.38 -15.41
CA GLY A 127 14.42 -32.25 -16.13
C GLY A 127 13.43 -31.14 -16.54
N GLN A 128 12.18 -31.21 -16.07
CA GLN A 128 11.14 -30.21 -16.31
C GLN A 128 10.69 -29.64 -14.97
N ALA A 129 10.78 -28.32 -14.81
CA ALA A 129 10.30 -27.68 -13.61
C ALA A 129 8.76 -27.61 -13.61
N GLU A 130 8.13 -27.92 -12.49
CA GLU A 130 6.70 -27.73 -12.29
C GLU A 130 6.48 -26.63 -11.26
N ILE A 131 5.76 -25.59 -11.68
CA ILE A 131 5.39 -24.46 -10.83
C ILE A 131 3.89 -24.47 -10.66
N VAL A 132 3.42 -24.52 -9.41
CA VAL A 132 2.01 -24.38 -9.09
C VAL A 132 1.82 -22.99 -8.51
N VAL A 133 1.09 -22.13 -9.23
CA VAL A 133 0.69 -20.84 -8.68
C VAL A 133 -0.65 -20.99 -7.99
N GLU A 134 -0.76 -20.39 -6.82
CA GLU A 134 -2.00 -20.33 -6.07
C GLU A 134 -2.62 -18.97 -6.32
N ARG A 135 -3.96 -18.92 -6.34
CA ARG A 135 -4.64 -17.64 -6.44
C ARG A 135 -4.15 -16.78 -5.29
N VAL A 136 -3.81 -15.53 -5.62
CA VAL A 136 -3.83 -14.48 -4.62
C VAL A 136 -5.30 -14.33 -4.25
N THR A 137 -5.74 -15.18 -3.31
CA THR A 137 -6.53 -14.63 -2.25
C THR A 137 -5.64 -13.48 -1.77
N THR A 138 -6.04 -12.25 -2.09
CA THR A 138 -5.83 -11.21 -1.08
C THR A 138 -6.24 -11.94 0.18
N PRO A 139 -5.34 -12.17 1.15
CA PRO A 139 -5.83 -12.60 2.44
C PRO A 139 -6.96 -11.61 2.71
N ALA A 140 -8.20 -12.09 2.82
CA ALA A 140 -9.15 -11.38 3.66
C ALA A 140 -8.32 -11.21 4.91
N ALA A 141 -7.85 -9.97 5.13
CA ALA A 141 -6.66 -9.69 5.90
C ALA A 141 -6.70 -10.65 7.09
N THR A 142 -5.69 -11.52 7.24
CA THR A 142 -5.50 -12.07 8.58
C THR A 142 -5.57 -10.84 9.47
N PRO A 143 -6.45 -10.77 10.48
CA PRO A 143 -6.52 -9.58 11.33
C PRO A 143 -5.22 -9.58 12.12
N THR A 144 -4.14 -9.17 11.46
CA THR A 144 -3.17 -8.29 12.06
C THR A 144 -4.07 -7.17 12.54
N THR A 145 -4.18 -7.07 13.85
CA THR A 145 -4.62 -5.86 14.50
C THR A 145 -3.69 -4.74 14.04
N THR A 146 -3.84 -4.25 12.79
CA THR A 146 -4.09 -2.83 12.60
C THR A 146 -5.16 -2.57 13.66
N PRO A 147 -4.90 -1.74 14.68
CA PRO A 147 -5.97 -1.35 15.59
C PRO A 147 -7.12 -1.03 14.67
N ALA A 148 -8.18 -1.84 14.70
CA ALA A 148 -9.35 -1.55 13.89
C ALA A 148 -9.61 -0.11 14.27
N ALA A 149 -9.48 0.81 13.30
CA ALA A 149 -9.73 2.18 13.59
C ALA A 149 -11.07 2.17 14.34
N THR A 150 -11.10 2.75 15.51
CA THR A 150 -12.32 2.79 16.28
C THR A 150 -12.70 4.25 16.33
N PRO A 151 -13.98 4.59 16.18
CA PRO A 151 -14.43 5.93 16.47
C PRO A 151 -14.34 6.22 17.99
N THR A 152 -13.94 5.24 18.81
CA THR A 152 -13.65 5.39 20.23
C THR A 152 -12.47 6.34 20.45
N GLY A 153 -12.66 7.33 21.32
CA GLY A 153 -11.65 8.33 21.63
C GLY A 153 -12.27 9.68 21.95
N THR A 154 -11.41 10.68 22.16
CA THR A 154 -11.80 12.07 22.35
C THR A 154 -11.48 12.86 21.10
N TRP A 155 -12.49 13.56 20.59
CA TRP A 155 -12.51 14.14 19.25
C TRP A 155 -12.94 15.59 19.32
N ARG A 156 -12.08 16.50 18.86
CA ARG A 156 -12.41 17.92 18.70
C ARG A 156 -12.93 18.17 17.30
N LEU A 157 -14.03 18.90 17.18
CA LEU A 157 -14.62 19.26 15.89
C LEU A 157 -13.66 20.13 15.08
N GLU A 158 -13.50 19.79 13.80
CA GLU A 158 -12.78 20.60 12.80
C GLU A 158 -13.72 21.22 11.77
N SER A 159 -14.76 20.48 11.38
CA SER A 159 -15.81 20.96 10.49
C SER A 159 -17.12 20.20 10.68
N VAL A 160 -18.23 20.86 10.35
CA VAL A 160 -19.57 20.26 10.33
C VAL A 160 -20.34 20.78 9.12
N GLY A 161 -20.89 19.87 8.32
CA GLY A 161 -21.36 20.18 6.98
C GLY A 161 -20.26 20.84 6.14
N ASP A 162 -20.60 21.93 5.45
CA ASP A 162 -19.67 22.71 4.64
C ASP A 162 -18.97 23.84 5.41
N GLN A 163 -19.09 23.89 6.74
CA GLN A 163 -18.54 24.96 7.57
C GLN A 163 -17.37 24.45 8.44
N PRO A 164 -16.27 25.21 8.57
CA PRO A 164 -15.25 24.93 9.58
C PRO A 164 -15.82 25.14 10.98
N ALA A 165 -15.18 24.53 11.98
CA ALA A 165 -15.52 24.80 13.37
C ALA A 165 -15.27 26.29 13.70
N GLU A 166 -16.24 26.88 14.40
CA GLU A 166 -16.25 28.27 14.85
C GLU A 166 -15.07 28.56 15.78
N GLU A 167 -14.33 29.62 15.47
CA GLU A 167 -13.20 30.06 16.29
C GLU A 167 -13.67 30.48 17.69
N GLY A 168 -13.05 29.91 18.72
CA GLY A 168 -13.42 30.16 20.12
C GLY A 168 -14.59 29.33 20.65
N VAL A 169 -15.25 28.53 19.80
CA VAL A 169 -16.30 27.57 20.22
C VAL A 169 -15.77 26.14 20.10
N GLN A 170 -15.20 25.63 21.19
CA GLN A 170 -14.64 24.28 21.20
C GLN A 170 -15.73 23.23 21.43
N ALA A 171 -16.08 22.50 20.37
CA ALA A 171 -16.88 21.28 20.47
C ALA A 171 -15.93 20.07 20.58
N VAL A 172 -16.08 19.29 21.65
CA VAL A 172 -15.29 18.10 21.93
C VAL A 172 -16.23 16.98 22.36
N ILE A 173 -16.14 15.83 21.70
CA ILE A 173 -16.94 14.66 21.99
C ILE A 173 -16.03 13.49 22.37
N GLU A 174 -16.47 12.67 23.31
CA GLU A 174 -15.88 11.40 23.66
C GLU A 174 -16.86 10.28 23.29
N ILE A 175 -16.36 9.32 22.52
CA ILE A 175 -17.04 8.06 22.23
C ILE A 175 -16.29 7.00 23.02
N ALA A 176 -16.94 6.41 24.01
CA ALA A 176 -16.39 5.32 24.80
C ALA A 176 -16.52 3.98 24.08
N ALA A 177 -15.72 2.98 24.48
CA ALA A 177 -15.71 1.66 23.85
C ALA A 177 -17.06 0.92 23.97
N ASP A 178 -17.89 1.28 24.96
CA ASP A 178 -19.25 0.77 25.15
C ASP A 178 -20.32 1.56 24.37
N GLY A 179 -19.89 2.44 23.47
CA GLY A 179 -20.73 3.32 22.67
C GLY A 179 -21.29 4.52 23.43
N THR A 180 -20.89 4.80 24.67
CA THR A 180 -21.31 6.05 25.34
C THR A 180 -20.78 7.26 24.60
N LEU A 181 -21.68 8.15 24.17
CA LEU A 181 -21.33 9.47 23.67
C LEU A 181 -21.46 10.46 24.83
N SER A 182 -20.43 11.25 25.06
CA SER A 182 -20.48 12.37 26.01
C SER A 182 -19.62 13.53 25.50
N GLY A 183 -19.85 14.75 25.93
CA GLY A 183 -18.97 15.87 25.58
C GLY A 183 -19.69 17.20 25.55
N SER A 184 -19.14 18.15 24.80
CA SER A 184 -19.74 19.46 24.55
C SER A 184 -19.95 19.66 23.05
N GLY A 185 -21.14 20.14 22.68
CA GLY A 185 -21.46 20.56 21.32
C GLY A 185 -20.93 21.96 20.97
N GLY A 186 -20.12 22.56 21.85
CA GLY A 186 -19.60 23.91 21.73
C GLY A 186 -20.09 24.82 22.85
N CYS A 187 -21.35 24.67 23.27
CA CYS A 187 -21.86 25.33 24.46
C CYS A 187 -22.54 24.37 25.42
N ASN A 188 -23.51 23.58 24.96
CA ASN A 188 -24.21 22.62 25.81
C ASN A 188 -23.45 21.31 25.92
N MET A 189 -23.66 20.63 27.04
CA MET A 189 -23.18 19.27 27.24
C MET A 189 -24.11 18.32 26.50
N ILE A 190 -23.50 17.38 25.77
CA ILE A 190 -24.19 16.36 24.99
C ILE A 190 -23.95 15.00 25.62
N THR A 191 -24.97 14.16 25.63
CA THR A 191 -24.88 12.78 26.11
C THR A 191 -25.75 11.88 25.24
N GLY A 192 -25.28 10.68 24.95
CA GLY A 192 -26.04 9.72 24.16
C GLY A 192 -25.42 8.34 24.14
N LYS A 193 -25.96 7.49 23.27
CA LYS A 193 -25.42 6.16 22.96
C LYS A 193 -25.28 6.02 21.45
N ALA A 194 -24.15 5.49 21.03
CA ALA A 194 -23.85 5.08 19.68
C ALA A 194 -23.82 3.55 19.61
N ARG A 195 -24.41 2.98 18.57
CA ARG A 195 -24.18 1.60 18.16
C ARG A 195 -23.08 1.60 17.11
N ILE A 196 -22.00 0.88 17.36
CA ILE A 196 -20.84 0.81 16.47
C ILE A 196 -20.66 -0.64 16.05
N GLU A 197 -20.77 -0.90 14.74
CA GLU A 197 -20.66 -2.24 14.14
C GLU A 197 -19.79 -2.16 12.89
N GLY A 198 -18.49 -2.47 13.07
CA GLY A 198 -17.48 -2.23 12.03
C GLY A 198 -17.40 -0.75 11.67
N GLU A 199 -17.58 -0.43 10.40
CA GLU A 199 -17.58 0.95 9.87
C GLU A 199 -18.93 1.67 10.02
N HIS A 200 -19.96 0.99 10.53
CA HIS A 200 -21.27 1.60 10.76
C HIS A 200 -21.33 2.23 12.15
N ILE A 201 -21.93 3.41 12.21
CA ILE A 201 -22.23 4.11 13.45
C ILE A 201 -23.63 4.67 13.39
N ASP A 202 -24.42 4.40 14.43
CA ASP A 202 -25.75 4.99 14.61
C ASP A 202 -25.79 5.64 15.99
N PHE A 203 -25.83 6.96 16.01
CA PHE A 203 -26.10 7.69 17.23
C PHE A 203 -27.61 7.65 17.47
N GLY A 204 -28.02 6.98 18.55
CA GLY A 204 -29.41 6.91 18.94
C GLY A 204 -29.90 8.26 19.46
N ARG A 205 -30.74 8.24 20.50
CA ARG A 205 -31.17 9.50 21.12
C ARG A 205 -30.00 10.20 21.82
N ILE A 206 -29.70 11.41 21.36
CA ILE A 206 -28.74 12.32 22.00
C ILE A 206 -29.55 13.36 22.78
N ALA A 207 -29.17 13.55 24.04
CA ALA A 207 -29.68 14.61 24.90
C ALA A 207 -28.68 15.78 24.94
N SER A 208 -29.21 17.00 25.07
CA SER A 208 -28.45 18.23 25.27
C SER A 208 -28.99 18.98 26.49
N THR A 209 -28.13 19.71 27.19
CA THR A 209 -28.56 20.74 28.14
C THR A 209 -29.03 22.01 27.42
N MET A 210 -29.61 22.98 28.14
CA MET A 210 -29.96 24.29 27.58
C MET A 210 -29.33 25.41 28.44
N MET A 211 -28.19 25.93 28.00
CA MET A 211 -27.51 27.09 28.55
C MET A 211 -27.67 28.30 27.62
N ALA A 212 -27.54 29.51 28.18
CA ALA A 212 -27.52 30.73 27.39
C ALA A 212 -26.11 30.92 26.79
N CYS A 213 -26.03 30.92 25.46
CA CYS A 213 -24.78 30.94 24.70
C CYS A 213 -24.82 32.04 23.62
N PRO A 214 -23.65 32.49 23.13
CA PRO A 214 -23.58 33.32 21.94
C PRO A 214 -24.25 32.62 20.73
N PRO A 215 -24.88 33.37 19.80
CA PRO A 215 -25.61 32.78 18.66
C PRO A 215 -24.78 31.80 17.82
N LEU A 216 -23.51 32.12 17.53
CA LEU A 216 -22.61 31.27 16.76
C LEU A 216 -22.39 29.89 17.41
N ALA A 217 -22.30 29.84 18.75
CA ALA A 217 -22.14 28.58 19.47
C ALA A 217 -23.39 27.69 19.38
N ILE A 218 -24.58 28.29 19.38
CA ILE A 218 -25.85 27.57 19.22
C ILE A 218 -25.99 27.03 17.79
N GLU A 219 -25.56 27.79 16.79
CA GLU A 219 -25.61 27.38 15.38
C GLU A 219 -24.69 26.19 15.11
N GLN A 220 -23.44 26.25 15.57
CA GLN A 220 -22.51 25.12 15.48
C GLN A 220 -23.05 23.88 16.21
N GLU A 221 -23.57 24.05 17.43
CA GLU A 221 -24.15 22.94 18.19
C GLU A 221 -25.29 22.28 17.41
N ARG A 222 -26.22 23.07 16.87
CA ARG A 222 -27.34 22.54 16.08
C ARG A 222 -26.85 21.77 14.84
N ALA A 223 -25.84 22.30 14.16
CA ALA A 223 -25.24 21.65 13.01
C ALA A 223 -24.60 20.30 13.40
N LEU A 224 -23.87 20.27 14.53
CA LEU A 224 -23.28 19.05 15.05
C LEU A 224 -24.34 18.00 15.42
N PHE A 225 -25.41 18.40 16.08
CA PHE A 225 -26.52 17.48 16.40
C PHE A 225 -27.16 16.90 15.14
N HIS A 226 -27.35 17.71 14.10
CA HIS A 226 -27.88 17.24 12.83
C HIS A 226 -26.92 16.23 12.16
N ALA A 227 -25.62 16.53 12.16
CA ALA A 227 -24.61 15.62 11.61
C ALA A 227 -24.56 14.29 12.37
N LEU A 228 -24.58 14.33 13.72
CA LEU A 228 -24.61 13.11 14.53
C LEU A 228 -25.86 12.26 14.27
N ALA A 229 -27.03 12.89 14.09
CA ALA A 229 -28.27 12.18 13.79
C ALA A 229 -28.28 11.56 12.37
N ALA A 230 -27.62 12.21 11.40
CA ALA A 230 -27.52 11.76 10.02
C ALA A 230 -26.40 10.73 9.79
N ALA A 231 -25.42 10.63 10.69
CA ALA A 231 -24.31 9.70 10.55
C ALA A 231 -24.78 8.24 10.48
N ARG A 232 -24.25 7.51 9.51
CA ARG A 232 -24.50 6.07 9.30
C ARG A 232 -23.20 5.28 9.22
N ARG A 233 -22.12 5.93 8.80
CA ARG A 233 -20.79 5.33 8.73
C ARG A 233 -19.76 6.29 9.30
N TRP A 234 -18.59 5.75 9.60
CA TRP A 234 -17.45 6.53 10.01
C TRP A 234 -16.20 6.03 9.29
N GLN A 235 -15.24 6.92 9.10
CA GLN A 235 -13.91 6.60 8.59
C GLN A 235 -12.87 7.31 9.44
N SER A 236 -11.68 6.73 9.55
CA SER A 236 -10.52 7.44 10.07
C SER A 236 -9.38 7.40 9.06
N ASP A 237 -8.44 8.32 9.23
CA ASP A 237 -7.17 8.22 8.51
C ASP A 237 -6.30 7.07 9.09
N PRO A 238 -5.27 6.61 8.37
CA PRO A 238 -4.39 5.51 8.82
C PRO A 238 -3.64 5.79 10.12
N THR A 239 -3.48 7.05 10.51
CA THR A 239 -2.83 7.44 11.77
C THR A 239 -3.80 7.49 12.96
N GLY A 240 -5.12 7.40 12.70
CA GLY A 240 -6.16 7.50 13.73
C GLY A 240 -6.30 8.89 14.34
N GLN A 241 -5.78 9.93 13.68
CA GLN A 241 -5.81 11.31 14.17
C GLN A 241 -7.02 12.09 13.66
N VAL A 242 -7.68 11.63 12.60
CA VAL A 242 -8.85 12.26 12.00
C VAL A 242 -9.99 11.25 11.97
N LEU A 243 -11.16 11.66 12.43
CA LEU A 243 -12.42 10.93 12.35
C LEU A 243 -13.37 11.72 11.44
N VAL A 244 -13.95 11.04 10.45
CA VAL A 244 -14.97 11.60 9.56
C VAL A 244 -16.25 10.80 9.73
N LEU A 245 -17.35 11.49 10.03
CA LEU A 245 -18.70 10.92 10.00
C LEU A 245 -19.30 11.08 8.63
N LEU A 246 -19.97 10.03 8.17
CA LEU A 246 -20.53 9.93 6.82
C LEU A 246 -22.02 9.65 6.90
N ASP A 247 -22.78 10.26 5.99
CA ASP A 247 -24.21 9.99 5.84
C ASP A 247 -24.49 8.64 5.12
N GLU A 248 -25.75 8.38 4.81
CA GLU A 248 -26.19 7.18 4.08
C GLU A 248 -25.60 7.10 2.66
N ALA A 249 -25.41 8.25 2.00
CA ALA A 249 -24.85 8.35 0.66
C ALA A 249 -23.32 8.25 0.64
N GLY A 250 -22.67 8.30 1.80
CA GLY A 250 -21.22 8.28 1.96
C GLY A 250 -20.56 9.67 1.86
N ALA A 251 -21.34 10.75 1.97
CA ALA A 251 -20.80 12.11 2.04
C ALA A 251 -20.31 12.43 3.47
N GLY A 252 -19.15 13.09 3.58
CA GLY A 252 -18.61 13.55 4.86
C GLY A 252 -19.43 14.70 5.42
N ILE A 253 -20.03 14.50 6.60
CA ILE A 253 -20.95 15.47 7.23
C ILE A 253 -20.38 16.09 8.51
N ALA A 254 -19.31 15.51 9.07
CA ALA A 254 -18.52 16.13 10.13
C ALA A 254 -17.11 15.53 10.15
N ALA A 255 -16.10 16.37 10.40
CA ALA A 255 -14.72 15.94 10.59
C ALA A 255 -14.20 16.39 11.95
N PHE A 256 -13.46 15.52 12.59
CA PHE A 256 -12.90 15.71 13.92
C PHE A 256 -11.43 15.33 13.95
N ARG A 257 -10.69 15.92 14.88
CA ARG A 257 -9.31 15.55 15.19
C ARG A 257 -9.22 14.95 16.58
N ALA A 258 -8.44 13.89 16.71
CA ALA A 258 -8.10 13.29 17.99
C ALA A 258 -7.44 14.34 18.89
N THR A 259 -7.89 14.44 20.14
CA THR A 259 -7.21 15.23 21.16
C THR A 259 -6.37 14.29 22.01
N GLU A 260 -5.09 14.60 22.18
CA GLU A 260 -4.26 13.91 23.17
C GLU A 260 -4.86 14.17 24.56
N ARG A 261 -4.95 13.11 25.38
CA ARG A 261 -5.48 13.18 26.75
C ARG A 261 -4.43 13.74 27.70
#